data_AF-A0A4R6QFA2-F1
#
_entry.id   AF-A0A4R6QFA2-F1
#
_cell.length_a   1.000
_cell.length_b   1.000
_cell.length_c   1.000
_cell.angle_alpha   90.00
_cell.angle_beta   90.00
_cell.angle_gamma   90.00
#
_symmetry.space_group_name_H-M   'P 1'
#
loop_
_entity.id
_entity.type
_entity.pdbx_description
1 polymer ?
#
loop_
_entity_poly.entity_id
_entity_poly.type
_entity_poly.pdbx_seq_one_letter_code
_entity_poly.pdbx_strand_id
1 'polypeptide(L)'
;MNASSNVVWVAGASGLVGRALLDVLARQPVQVHALLRRLQALPSHPRLTQHQVDFGRADLGARLPVPTAIYIALGTTIAQAGSQEAFRAVDLDAVLTVARAARAQGASRCAVVSALGADPKSAVFYNRVKGEMEQALAQLGFARLVIARPSLLVGDRATLGQTERAGERWALRLSGPLLPLIPKRWRPITAARVAGALALALAQDGPGFSVLESAQMQDFNAEQGNP
;
A
#
# COMPACT_ATOMS: atom_id res chain seq x y z
N MET A 1 -19.83 24.67 13.12
CA MET A 1 -18.63 24.60 12.28
C MET A 1 -18.44 23.14 11.91
N ASN A 2 -18.75 22.74 10.67
CA ASN A 2 -18.53 21.36 10.23
C ASN A 2 -17.02 21.12 10.23
N ALA A 3 -16.52 20.22 11.08
CA ALA A 3 -15.18 19.68 10.91
C ALA A 3 -15.12 19.13 9.49
N SER A 4 -14.34 19.74 8.61
CA SER A 4 -14.11 19.24 7.26
C SER A 4 -13.63 17.80 7.41
N SER A 5 -14.51 16.85 7.10
CA SER A 5 -14.23 15.43 7.26
C SER A 5 -12.99 15.09 6.45
N ASN A 6 -11.95 14.61 7.13
CA ASN A 6 -10.69 14.27 6.49
C ASN A 6 -10.89 12.99 5.66
N VAL A 7 -11.14 13.15 4.36
CA VAL A 7 -11.42 12.05 3.42
C VAL A 7 -10.13 11.43 2.94
N VAL A 8 -10.04 10.11 3.04
CA VAL A 8 -8.89 9.31 2.62
C VAL A 8 -9.34 8.26 1.62
N TRP A 9 -8.64 8.14 0.50
CA TRP A 9 -8.82 7.02 -0.43
C TRP A 9 -7.87 5.87 -0.09
N VAL A 10 -8.35 4.63 -0.18
CA VAL A 10 -7.54 3.41 -0.03
C VAL A 10 -7.74 2.51 -1.23
N ALA A 11 -6.73 2.42 -2.10
CA ALA A 11 -6.71 1.46 -3.20
C ALA A 11 -5.99 0.17 -2.78
N GLY A 12 -6.54 -0.99 -3.12
CA GLY A 12 -6.00 -2.29 -2.69
C GLY A 12 -6.45 -2.72 -1.29
N ALA A 13 -7.56 -2.16 -0.80
CA ALA A 13 -8.12 -2.41 0.54
C ALA A 13 -8.48 -3.89 0.82
N SER A 14 -8.64 -4.73 -0.22
CA SER A 14 -8.90 -6.17 -0.08
C SER A 14 -7.64 -7.01 0.14
N GLY A 15 -6.46 -6.46 -0.16
CA GLY A 15 -5.18 -7.13 0.02
C GLY A 15 -4.71 -7.12 1.47
N LEU A 16 -3.66 -7.89 1.77
CA LEU A 16 -3.13 -8.06 3.13
C LEU A 16 -2.77 -6.71 3.80
N VAL A 17 -1.98 -5.87 3.13
CA VAL A 17 -1.61 -4.53 3.66
C VAL A 17 -2.79 -3.57 3.62
N GLY A 18 -3.67 -3.66 2.61
CA GLY A 18 -4.86 -2.82 2.50
C GLY A 18 -5.83 -3.03 3.65
N ARG A 19 -6.09 -4.28 4.06
CA ARG A 19 -6.93 -4.60 5.23
C ARG A 19 -6.32 -4.06 6.51
N ALA A 20 -5.02 -4.28 6.72
CA ALA A 20 -4.31 -3.72 7.86
C ALA A 20 -4.34 -2.18 7.88
N LEU A 21 -4.30 -1.51 6.72
CA LEU A 21 -4.51 -0.07 6.62
C LEU A 21 -5.91 0.35 7.05
N LEU A 22 -6.95 -0.41 6.69
CA LEU A 22 -8.31 -0.13 7.17
C LEU A 22 -8.38 -0.20 8.71
N ASP A 23 -7.74 -1.19 9.33
CA ASP A 23 -7.71 -1.33 10.80
C ASP A 23 -6.96 -0.17 11.49
N VAL A 24 -5.90 0.35 10.85
CA VAL A 24 -5.18 1.53 11.33
C VAL A 24 -6.04 2.79 11.18
N LEU A 25 -6.66 2.99 10.01
CA LEU A 25 -7.46 4.19 9.72
C LEU A 25 -8.80 4.21 10.47
N ALA A 26 -9.36 3.05 10.83
CA ALA A 26 -10.54 2.94 11.68
C ALA A 26 -10.36 3.63 13.04
N ARG A 27 -9.12 3.67 13.56
CA ARG A 27 -8.77 4.33 14.83
C ARG A 27 -8.55 5.85 14.68
N GLN A 28 -8.62 6.38 13.46
CA GLN A 28 -8.40 7.79 13.16
C GLN A 28 -9.72 8.50 12.83
N PRO A 29 -9.82 9.83 13.07
CA PRO A 29 -11.01 10.63 12.75
C PRO A 29 -11.09 10.97 11.25
N VAL A 30 -10.99 9.95 10.38
CA VAL A 30 -11.01 10.07 8.92
C VAL A 30 -12.19 9.32 8.31
N GLN A 31 -12.67 9.79 7.15
CA GLN A 31 -13.64 9.08 6.31
C GLN A 31 -12.86 8.28 5.27
N VAL A 32 -13.00 6.95 5.32
CA VAL A 32 -12.25 6.04 4.45
C VAL A 32 -13.10 5.64 3.25
N HIS A 33 -12.59 5.91 2.06
CA HIS A 33 -13.17 5.50 0.79
C HIS A 33 -12.31 4.39 0.18
N ALA A 34 -12.72 3.14 0.36
CA ALA A 34 -12.04 1.98 -0.19
C ALA A 34 -12.39 1.82 -1.67
N LEU A 35 -11.38 1.91 -2.53
CA LEU A 35 -11.51 1.77 -3.97
C LEU A 35 -11.21 0.32 -4.35
N LEU A 36 -12.20 -0.35 -4.94
CA LEU A 36 -12.14 -1.77 -5.26
C LEU A 36 -12.49 -2.00 -6.73
N ARG A 37 -11.82 -2.96 -7.37
CA ARG A 37 -12.21 -3.44 -8.71
C ARG A 37 -13.55 -4.19 -8.69
N ARG A 38 -13.78 -4.94 -7.61
CA ARG A 38 -15.00 -5.71 -7.34
C ARG A 38 -15.35 -5.54 -5.87
N LEU A 39 -16.61 -5.20 -5.58
CA LEU A 39 -17.09 -5.11 -4.20
C LEU A 39 -16.96 -6.46 -3.51
N GLN A 40 -16.61 -6.43 -2.24
CA GLN A 40 -16.44 -7.64 -1.42
C GLN A 40 -16.54 -7.29 0.07
N ALA A 41 -16.65 -8.31 0.91
CA ALA A 41 -16.60 -8.10 2.36
C ALA A 41 -15.23 -7.56 2.78
N LEU A 42 -15.24 -6.38 3.40
CA LEU A 42 -14.12 -5.77 4.11
C LEU A 42 -14.47 -5.68 5.60
N PRO A 43 -13.48 -5.51 6.51
CA PRO A 43 -13.75 -5.21 7.91
C PRO A 43 -14.73 -4.03 8.04
N SER A 44 -15.82 -4.23 8.78
CA SER A 44 -16.86 -3.21 8.93
C SER A 44 -16.39 -2.12 9.89
N HIS A 45 -16.54 -0.86 9.50
CA HIS A 45 -16.28 0.28 10.35
C HIS A 45 -17.20 1.46 9.97
N PRO A 46 -17.76 2.24 10.93
CA PRO A 46 -18.76 3.28 10.65
C PRO A 46 -18.35 4.37 9.65
N ARG A 47 -17.04 4.60 9.48
CA ARG A 47 -16.47 5.61 8.57
C ARG A 47 -15.90 5.01 7.27
N LEU A 48 -16.22 3.76 6.96
CA LEU A 48 -15.76 3.09 5.74
C LEU A 48 -16.87 3.05 4.68
N THR A 49 -16.60 3.60 3.51
CA THR A 49 -17.44 3.46 2.31
C THR A 49 -16.67 2.74 1.22
N GLN A 50 -17.27 1.75 0.58
CA GLN A 50 -16.68 1.04 -0.55
C GLN A 50 -17.16 1.62 -1.88
N HIS A 51 -16.24 1.72 -2.84
CA HIS A 51 -16.52 2.17 -4.20
C HIS A 51 -16.00 1.15 -5.19
N GLN A 52 -16.87 0.71 -6.09
CA GLN A 52 -16.43 -0.07 -7.25
C GLN A 52 -15.88 0.90 -8.30
N VAL A 53 -14.63 0.72 -8.68
CA VAL A 53 -13.95 1.57 -9.66
C VAL A 53 -13.26 0.73 -10.73
N ASP A 54 -13.09 1.33 -11.90
CA ASP A 54 -12.20 0.81 -12.95
C ASP A 54 -10.86 1.54 -12.88
N PHE A 55 -9.81 0.82 -12.48
CA PHE A 55 -8.46 1.38 -12.38
C PHE A 55 -7.79 1.64 -13.73
N GLY A 56 -8.40 1.23 -14.85
CA GLY A 56 -7.97 1.59 -16.20
C GLY A 56 -8.52 2.95 -16.67
N ARG A 57 -9.43 3.56 -15.90
CA ARG A 57 -10.11 4.79 -16.30
C ARG A 57 -9.57 6.02 -15.58
N ALA A 58 -9.16 7.03 -16.34
CA ALA A 58 -8.65 8.29 -15.80
C ALA A 58 -9.71 9.09 -15.01
N ASP A 59 -11.00 8.89 -15.32
CA ASP A 59 -12.12 9.57 -14.67
C ASP A 59 -12.65 8.85 -13.43
N LEU A 60 -11.96 7.81 -12.92
CA LEU A 60 -12.42 7.01 -11.76
C LEU A 60 -12.78 7.84 -10.53
N GLY A 61 -12.19 9.03 -10.41
CA GLY A 61 -12.45 9.93 -9.30
C GLY A 61 -13.79 10.67 -9.38
N ALA A 62 -14.38 10.87 -10.56
CA ALA A 62 -15.37 11.93 -10.80
C ALA A 62 -16.62 11.90 -9.90
N ARG A 63 -16.94 10.75 -9.29
CA ARG A 63 -18.10 10.55 -8.39
C ARG A 63 -17.71 10.24 -6.94
N LEU A 64 -16.42 10.33 -6.62
CA LEU A 64 -15.89 10.06 -5.29
C LEU A 64 -15.79 11.36 -4.48
N PRO A 65 -15.93 11.31 -3.15
CA PRO A 65 -15.64 12.46 -2.31
C PRO A 65 -14.18 12.89 -2.41
N VAL A 66 -13.97 14.21 -2.37
CA VAL A 66 -12.65 14.85 -2.53
C VAL A 66 -11.69 14.38 -1.45
N PRO A 67 -10.60 13.68 -1.79
CA PRO A 67 -9.62 13.20 -0.83
C PRO A 67 -8.61 14.28 -0.44
N THR A 68 -8.17 14.26 0.81
CA THR A 68 -6.97 14.98 1.26
C THR A 68 -5.71 14.13 1.09
N ALA A 69 -5.86 12.81 1.18
CA ALA A 69 -4.78 11.83 1.07
C ALA A 69 -5.22 10.53 0.39
N ILE A 70 -4.25 9.79 -0.15
CA ILE A 70 -4.45 8.46 -0.74
C ILE A 70 -3.41 7.46 -0.24
N TYR A 71 -3.86 6.26 0.12
CA TYR A 71 -3.03 5.08 0.36
C TYR A 71 -3.22 4.06 -0.77
N ILE A 72 -2.11 3.59 -1.35
CA ILE A 72 -2.11 2.65 -2.47
C ILE A 72 -1.38 1.37 -2.04
N ALA A 73 -2.17 0.34 -1.74
CA ALA A 73 -1.71 -1.02 -1.47
C ALA A 73 -2.08 -1.98 -2.62
N LEU A 74 -2.17 -1.44 -3.84
CA LEU A 74 -2.33 -2.24 -5.06
C LEU A 74 -1.03 -3.02 -5.33
N GLY A 75 -1.20 -4.25 -5.77
CA GLY A 75 -0.09 -5.08 -6.22
C GLY A 75 -0.54 -6.52 -6.41
N THR A 76 0.04 -7.18 -7.40
CA THR A 76 -0.15 -8.60 -7.67
C THR A 76 1.20 -9.32 -7.63
N THR A 77 1.22 -10.61 -7.90
CA THR A 77 2.47 -11.31 -8.26
C THR A 77 2.43 -11.63 -9.75
N ILE A 78 3.59 -11.84 -10.37
CA ILE A 78 3.65 -12.27 -11.78
C ILE A 78 2.84 -13.57 -11.95
N ALA A 79 2.95 -14.51 -11.00
CA ALA A 79 2.18 -15.75 -11.02
C ALA A 79 0.66 -15.53 -10.94
N GLN A 80 0.19 -14.58 -10.13
CA GLN A 80 -1.24 -14.24 -10.03
C GLN A 80 -1.73 -13.41 -11.21
N ALA A 81 -0.87 -12.57 -11.79
CA ALA A 81 -1.18 -11.77 -12.97
C ALA A 81 -1.28 -12.61 -14.25
N GLY A 82 -0.48 -13.68 -14.34
CA GLY A 82 -0.41 -14.56 -15.50
C GLY A 82 0.52 -14.08 -16.62
N SER A 83 0.83 -12.77 -16.69
CA SER A 83 1.80 -12.22 -17.65
C SER A 83 2.52 -10.98 -17.11
N GLN A 84 3.60 -10.56 -17.80
CA GLN A 84 4.33 -9.34 -17.47
C GLN A 84 3.48 -8.10 -17.72
N GLU A 85 2.70 -8.08 -18.81
CA GLU A 85 1.80 -6.99 -19.19
C GLU A 85 0.70 -6.83 -18.14
N ALA A 86 0.07 -7.94 -17.74
CA ALA A 86 -0.94 -7.93 -16.69
C ALA A 86 -0.36 -7.49 -15.33
N PHE A 87 0.88 -7.88 -15.01
CA PHE A 87 1.57 -7.40 -13.83
C PHE A 87 1.79 -5.89 -13.91
N ARG A 88 2.29 -5.38 -15.03
CA ARG A 88 2.54 -3.94 -15.24
C ARG A 88 1.26 -3.11 -15.16
N ALA A 89 0.16 -3.61 -15.73
CA ALA A 89 -1.14 -2.98 -15.67
C ALA A 89 -1.63 -2.77 -14.23
N VAL A 90 -1.30 -3.68 -13.31
CA VAL A 90 -1.69 -3.60 -11.89
C VAL A 90 -0.68 -2.83 -11.06
N ASP A 91 0.60 -3.18 -11.14
CA ASP A 91 1.64 -2.69 -10.23
C ASP A 91 2.23 -1.33 -10.64
N LEU A 92 1.93 -0.86 -11.85
CA LEU A 92 2.33 0.46 -12.35
C LEU A 92 1.12 1.26 -12.83
N ASP A 93 0.41 0.79 -13.86
CA ASP A 93 -0.56 1.63 -14.56
C ASP A 93 -1.76 1.96 -13.65
N ALA A 94 -2.36 0.98 -13.00
CA ALA A 94 -3.45 1.18 -12.04
C ALA A 94 -3.05 2.06 -10.85
N VAL A 95 -1.81 1.90 -10.35
CA VAL A 95 -1.24 2.73 -9.27
C VAL A 95 -1.16 4.19 -9.69
N LEU A 96 -0.62 4.46 -10.89
CA LEU A 96 -0.50 5.83 -11.40
C LEU A 96 -1.86 6.42 -11.74
N THR A 97 -2.79 5.63 -12.28
CA THR A 97 -4.14 6.10 -12.58
C THR A 97 -4.87 6.54 -11.31
N VAL A 98 -4.83 5.76 -10.24
CA VAL A 98 -5.49 6.15 -8.98
C VAL A 98 -4.78 7.31 -8.27
N ALA A 99 -3.44 7.35 -8.32
CA ALA A 99 -2.67 8.47 -7.77
C ALA A 99 -2.97 9.79 -8.50
N ARG A 100 -2.98 9.77 -9.84
CA ARG A 100 -3.33 10.94 -10.66
C ARG A 100 -4.75 11.40 -10.41
N ALA A 101 -5.71 10.47 -10.35
CA ALA A 101 -7.11 10.80 -10.06
C ALA A 101 -7.25 11.48 -8.69
N ALA A 102 -6.59 10.96 -7.65
CA ALA A 102 -6.61 11.58 -6.32
C ALA A 102 -5.94 12.96 -6.32
N ARG A 103 -4.78 13.09 -6.99
CA ARG A 103 -4.04 14.36 -7.09
C ARG A 103 -4.85 15.43 -7.80
N ALA A 104 -5.53 15.07 -8.89
CA ALA A 104 -6.38 15.95 -9.68
C ALA A 104 -7.59 16.47 -8.89
N GLN A 105 -8.04 15.74 -7.87
CA GLN A 105 -9.09 16.20 -6.96
C GLN A 105 -8.61 17.03 -5.78
N GLY A 106 -7.29 17.12 -5.57
CA GLY A 106 -6.73 17.90 -4.47
C GLY A 106 -6.08 17.08 -3.36
N ALA A 107 -5.93 15.76 -3.51
CA ALA A 107 -5.10 15.02 -2.56
C ALA A 107 -3.68 15.59 -2.58
N SER A 108 -3.22 16.03 -1.41
CA SER A 108 -1.88 16.60 -1.24
C SER A 108 -0.87 15.56 -0.75
N ARG A 109 -1.35 14.45 -0.17
CA ARG A 109 -0.53 13.39 0.42
C ARG A 109 -0.80 12.04 -0.26
N CYS A 110 0.25 11.32 -0.61
CA CYS A 110 0.18 9.98 -1.18
C CYS A 110 1.12 9.03 -0.46
N ALA A 111 0.64 7.84 -0.15
CA ALA A 111 1.46 6.74 0.32
C ALA A 111 1.26 5.50 -0.55
N VAL A 112 2.33 4.78 -0.84
CA VAL A 112 2.29 3.58 -1.70
C VAL A 112 3.13 2.44 -1.11
N VAL A 113 2.64 1.22 -1.31
CA VAL A 113 3.39 -0.01 -1.03
C VAL A 113 4.14 -0.45 -2.29
N SER A 114 5.47 -0.29 -2.26
CA SER A 114 6.40 -0.79 -3.26
C SER A 114 7.01 -2.13 -2.78
N ALA A 115 8.31 -2.35 -3.02
CA ALA A 115 9.02 -3.54 -2.61
C ALA A 115 10.51 -3.28 -2.39
N LEU A 116 11.13 -4.09 -1.53
CA LEU A 116 12.57 -4.15 -1.37
C LEU A 116 13.26 -4.37 -2.72
N GLY A 117 14.26 -3.55 -3.03
CA GLY A 117 15.05 -3.66 -4.26
C GLY A 117 14.40 -3.06 -5.51
N ALA A 118 13.31 -2.30 -5.35
CA ALA A 118 12.73 -1.51 -6.43
C ALA A 118 13.77 -0.55 -7.03
N ASP A 119 14.02 -0.69 -8.33
CA ASP A 119 15.01 0.09 -9.08
C ASP A 119 14.62 0.07 -10.56
N PRO A 120 14.31 1.23 -11.19
CA PRO A 120 13.92 1.29 -12.60
C PRO A 120 15.01 0.78 -13.57
N LYS A 121 16.26 0.63 -13.11
CA LYS A 121 17.38 0.09 -13.89
C LYS A 121 17.63 -1.40 -13.63
N SER A 122 16.85 -2.04 -12.78
CA SER A 122 17.02 -3.45 -12.44
C SER A 122 16.83 -4.38 -13.65
N ALA A 123 17.68 -5.41 -13.76
CA ALA A 123 17.48 -6.50 -14.71
C ALA A 123 16.27 -7.37 -14.36
N VAL A 124 15.95 -7.49 -13.06
CA VAL A 124 14.78 -8.24 -12.56
C VAL A 124 13.51 -7.43 -12.85
N PHE A 125 12.62 -7.99 -13.68
CA PHE A 125 11.38 -7.34 -14.13
C PHE A 125 10.51 -6.80 -12.99
N TYR A 126 10.29 -7.59 -11.95
CA TYR A 126 9.51 -7.18 -10.78
C TYR A 126 10.04 -5.91 -10.12
N ASN A 127 11.35 -5.88 -9.84
CA ASN A 127 12.03 -4.73 -9.23
C ASN A 127 12.04 -3.51 -10.16
N ARG A 128 12.17 -3.75 -11.47
CA ARG A 128 12.14 -2.71 -12.50
C ARG A 128 10.80 -1.99 -12.53
N VAL A 129 9.70 -2.73 -12.65
CA VAL A 129 8.35 -2.16 -12.68
C VAL A 129 8.03 -1.41 -11.39
N LYS A 130 8.43 -1.94 -10.22
CA LYS A 130 8.29 -1.22 -8.95
C LYS A 130 9.11 0.07 -8.94
N GLY A 131 10.35 0.05 -9.40
CA GLY A 131 11.17 1.25 -9.50
C GLY A 131 10.62 2.29 -10.48
N GLU A 132 10.10 1.86 -11.63
CA GLU A 132 9.40 2.72 -12.61
C GLU A 132 8.17 3.39 -11.97
N MET A 133 7.39 2.64 -11.19
CA MET A 133 6.24 3.15 -10.44
C MET A 133 6.65 4.21 -9.42
N GLU A 134 7.69 3.96 -8.64
CA GLU A 134 8.20 4.94 -7.67
C GLU A 134 8.66 6.22 -8.35
N GLN A 135 9.44 6.10 -9.44
CA GLN A 135 9.93 7.24 -10.21
C GLN A 135 8.79 8.07 -10.80
N ALA A 136 7.77 7.41 -11.36
CA ALA A 136 6.61 8.10 -11.93
C ALA A 136 5.75 8.78 -10.85
N LEU A 137 5.56 8.16 -9.68
CA LEU A 137 4.84 8.76 -8.56
C LEU A 137 5.55 10.02 -8.04
N ALA A 138 6.88 10.00 -7.97
CA ALA A 138 7.68 11.16 -7.55
C ALA A 138 7.48 12.39 -8.44
N GLN A 139 7.06 12.20 -9.70
CA GLN A 139 6.81 13.28 -10.66
C GLN A 139 5.39 13.86 -10.56
N LEU A 140 4.48 13.27 -9.76
CA LEU A 140 3.08 13.72 -9.66
C LEU A 140 2.88 14.96 -8.76
N GLY A 141 3.94 15.45 -8.10
CA GLY A 141 3.89 16.70 -7.35
C GLY A 141 2.94 16.67 -6.15
N PHE A 142 2.90 15.55 -5.41
CA PHE A 142 2.30 15.53 -4.08
C PHE A 142 3.14 16.38 -3.12
N ALA A 143 2.48 17.09 -2.19
CA ALA A 143 3.18 17.81 -1.13
C ALA A 143 3.91 16.83 -0.19
N ARG A 144 3.39 15.62 -0.05
CA ARG A 144 4.06 14.51 0.63
C ARG A 144 3.82 13.19 -0.09
N LEU A 145 4.89 12.50 -0.47
CA LEU A 145 4.90 11.16 -1.02
C LEU A 145 5.72 10.24 -0.11
N VAL A 146 5.09 9.17 0.39
CA VAL A 146 5.75 8.13 1.20
C VAL A 146 5.72 6.80 0.46
N ILE A 147 6.88 6.19 0.27
CA ILE A 147 7.02 4.91 -0.41
C ILE A 147 7.52 3.86 0.58
N ALA A 148 6.74 2.84 0.87
CA ALA A 148 7.20 1.70 1.66
C ALA A 148 7.83 0.63 0.76
N ARG A 149 9.04 0.17 1.10
CA ARG A 149 9.74 -0.93 0.43
C ARG A 149 9.86 -2.12 1.39
N PRO A 150 8.76 -2.86 1.63
CA PRO A 150 8.79 -4.02 2.51
C PRO A 150 9.62 -5.15 1.88
N SER A 151 10.22 -5.95 2.75
CA SER A 151 10.76 -7.27 2.41
C SER A 151 9.62 -8.26 2.15
N LEU A 152 9.85 -9.56 2.37
CA LEU A 152 8.83 -10.58 2.28
C LEU A 152 7.69 -10.33 3.29
N LEU A 153 6.50 -10.04 2.78
CA LEU A 153 5.28 -9.91 3.57
C LEU A 153 4.84 -11.27 4.13
N VAL A 154 4.62 -11.34 5.44
CA VAL A 154 4.03 -12.48 6.15
C VAL A 154 2.62 -12.15 6.60
N GLY A 155 1.70 -13.07 6.37
CA GLY A 155 0.34 -13.01 6.90
C GLY A 155 -0.50 -14.15 6.36
N ASP A 156 -1.60 -14.45 7.06
CA ASP A 156 -2.54 -15.49 6.64
C ASP A 156 -3.34 -15.00 5.42
N ARG A 157 -2.91 -15.42 4.23
CA ARG A 157 -3.61 -15.15 2.96
C ARG A 157 -4.73 -16.14 2.68
N ALA A 158 -4.71 -17.30 3.34
CA ALA A 158 -5.73 -18.33 3.20
C ALA A 158 -7.07 -17.84 3.74
N THR A 159 -7.07 -17.11 4.87
CA THR A 159 -8.26 -16.42 5.41
C THR A 159 -8.81 -15.33 4.49
N LEU A 160 -8.02 -14.86 3.52
CA LEU A 160 -8.42 -13.86 2.52
C LEU A 160 -8.84 -14.48 1.18
N GLY A 161 -8.90 -15.81 1.08
CA GLY A 161 -9.20 -16.51 -0.18
C GLY A 161 -8.15 -16.30 -1.27
N GLN A 162 -6.92 -15.93 -0.90
CA GLN A 162 -5.81 -15.68 -1.81
C GLN A 162 -4.83 -16.85 -1.80
N THR A 163 -4.24 -17.18 -2.95
CA THR A 163 -3.23 -18.23 -3.06
C THR A 163 -1.99 -17.89 -2.21
N GLU A 164 -1.56 -18.85 -1.39
CA GLU A 164 -0.31 -18.76 -0.63
C GLU A 164 0.85 -18.49 -1.58
N ARG A 165 1.70 -17.53 -1.23
CA ARG A 165 2.90 -17.25 -2.04
C ARG A 165 3.96 -18.29 -1.69
N ALA A 166 4.69 -18.81 -2.68
CA ALA A 166 5.74 -19.80 -2.46
C ALA A 166 6.82 -19.38 -1.42
N GLY A 167 7.01 -18.07 -1.19
CA GLY A 167 7.88 -17.53 -0.15
C GLY A 167 7.39 -17.70 1.29
N GLU A 168 6.09 -17.89 1.55
CA GLU A 168 5.53 -18.02 2.90
C GLU A 168 5.93 -19.35 3.56
N ARG A 169 6.10 -20.41 2.77
CA ARG A 169 6.67 -21.69 3.25
C ARG A 169 8.14 -21.58 3.65
N TRP A 170 8.90 -20.68 3.00
CA TRP A 170 10.27 -20.38 3.41
C TRP A 170 10.30 -19.51 4.66
N ALA A 171 9.40 -18.53 4.79
CA ALA A 171 9.27 -17.70 5.99
C ALA A 171 8.93 -18.52 7.26
N LEU A 172 8.04 -19.51 7.15
CA LEU A 172 7.73 -20.45 8.24
C LEU A 172 8.90 -21.39 8.58
N ARG A 173 9.86 -21.59 7.67
CA ARG A 173 11.11 -22.32 7.94
C ARG A 173 12.21 -21.41 8.51
N LEU A 174 12.17 -20.11 8.21
CA LEU A 174 13.11 -19.09 8.71
C LEU A 174 12.67 -18.43 10.03
N SER A 175 11.50 -18.79 10.57
CA SER A 175 11.05 -18.40 11.93
C SER A 175 11.73 -19.22 13.06
N GLY A 176 12.63 -20.14 12.70
CA GLY A 176 13.49 -20.85 13.66
C GLY A 176 14.55 -19.94 14.32
N PRO A 177 15.40 -20.50 15.20
CA PRO A 177 16.39 -19.77 16.02
C PRO A 177 17.42 -18.93 15.24
N LEU A 178 17.42 -18.99 13.90
CA LEU A 178 18.30 -18.24 13.01
C LEU A 178 17.76 -16.85 12.60
N LEU A 179 16.50 -16.52 12.91
CA LEU A 179 15.91 -15.20 12.65
C LEU A 179 16.76 -14.00 13.16
N PRO A 180 17.37 -14.01 14.35
CA PRO A 180 18.24 -12.92 14.80
C PRO A 180 19.50 -12.72 13.94
N LEU A 181 19.94 -13.74 13.19
CA LEU A 181 21.12 -13.66 12.32
C LEU A 181 20.80 -13.03 10.95
N ILE A 182 19.53 -12.98 10.54
CA ILE A 182 19.13 -12.35 9.28
C ILE A 182 19.17 -10.82 9.45
N PRO A 183 19.83 -10.06 8.54
CA PRO A 183 19.79 -8.60 8.57
C PRO A 183 18.35 -8.06 8.55
N LYS A 184 18.03 -7.04 9.38
CA LYS A 184 16.67 -6.47 9.52
C LYS A 184 15.99 -6.16 8.19
N ARG A 185 16.74 -5.66 7.20
CA ARG A 185 16.24 -5.32 5.84
C ARG A 185 15.67 -6.51 5.05
N TRP A 186 16.07 -7.74 5.38
CA TRP A 186 15.62 -8.96 4.70
C TRP A 186 14.70 -9.83 5.54
N ARG A 187 14.56 -9.50 6.83
CA ARG A 187 13.64 -10.20 7.71
C ARG A 187 12.23 -10.07 7.19
N PRO A 188 11.42 -11.15 7.18
CA PRO A 188 10.01 -11.05 6.84
C PRO A 188 9.30 -10.02 7.71
N ILE A 189 8.30 -9.33 7.14
CA ILE A 189 7.58 -8.23 7.80
C ILE A 189 6.07 -8.46 7.72
N THR A 190 5.35 -8.16 8.79
CA THR A 190 3.89 -8.32 8.80
C THR A 190 3.21 -7.14 8.10
N ALA A 191 2.03 -7.38 7.52
CA ALA A 191 1.25 -6.31 6.92
C ALA A 191 0.81 -5.22 7.91
N ALA A 192 0.58 -5.59 9.18
CA ALA A 192 0.24 -4.63 10.23
C ALA A 192 1.38 -3.61 10.47
N ARG A 193 2.64 -4.06 10.46
CA ARG A 193 3.81 -3.17 10.58
C ARG A 193 3.91 -2.23 9.39
N VAL A 194 3.78 -2.76 8.17
CA VAL A 194 3.83 -1.94 6.95
C VAL A 194 2.70 -0.90 6.94
N ALA A 195 1.45 -1.33 7.21
CA ALA A 195 0.30 -0.45 7.23
C ALA A 195 0.43 0.65 8.28
N GLY A 196 0.85 0.30 9.49
CA GLY A 196 1.04 1.25 10.58
C GLY A 196 2.15 2.25 10.29
N ALA A 197 3.32 1.79 9.86
CA ALA A 197 4.44 2.66 9.50
C ALA A 197 4.07 3.61 8.35
N LEU A 198 3.38 3.10 7.33
CA LEU A 198 2.94 3.89 6.18
C LEU A 198 1.91 4.96 6.58
N ALA A 199 0.93 4.60 7.40
CA ALA A 199 -0.08 5.54 7.92
C ALA A 199 0.54 6.62 8.81
N LEU A 200 1.44 6.23 9.73
CA LEU A 200 2.11 7.19 10.60
C LEU A 200 2.98 8.16 9.80
N ALA A 201 3.81 7.65 8.89
CA ALA A 201 4.70 8.47 8.08
C ALA A 201 3.93 9.44 7.17
N LEU A 202 2.78 9.04 6.62
CA LEU A 202 1.97 9.94 5.79
C LEU A 202 1.29 11.04 6.61
N ALA A 203 0.82 10.71 7.81
CA ALA A 203 0.13 11.63 8.71
C ALA A 203 1.05 12.71 9.30
N GLN A 204 2.29 12.34 9.61
CA GLN A 204 3.28 13.28 10.14
C GLN A 204 3.83 14.23 9.07
N ASP A 205 4.31 15.39 9.49
CA ASP A 205 5.07 16.30 8.63
C ASP A 205 6.50 15.78 8.39
N GLY A 206 7.24 16.44 7.50
CA GLY A 206 8.62 16.09 7.14
C GLY A 206 8.86 16.30 5.64
N PRO A 207 9.84 15.61 5.04
CA PRO A 207 10.20 15.84 3.64
C PRO A 207 9.03 15.53 2.70
N GLY A 208 9.00 16.23 1.56
CA GLY A 208 7.98 16.01 0.53
C GLY A 208 8.08 14.64 -0.14
N PHE A 209 9.22 13.97 -0.04
CA PHE A 209 9.45 12.61 -0.52
C PHE A 209 10.19 11.81 0.55
N SER A 210 9.70 10.61 0.89
CA SER A 210 10.38 9.69 1.78
C SER A 210 10.20 8.24 1.34
N VAL A 211 11.24 7.45 1.58
CA VAL A 211 11.22 5.99 1.39
C VAL A 211 11.39 5.33 2.75
N LEU A 212 10.47 4.44 3.09
CA LEU A 212 10.53 3.59 4.27
C LEU A 212 11.05 2.21 3.85
N GLU A 213 12.32 1.96 4.11
CA GLU A 213 12.92 0.65 3.89
C GLU A 213 12.39 -0.37 4.91
N SER A 214 12.40 -1.65 4.52
CA SER A 214 11.84 -2.70 5.38
C SER A 214 12.40 -2.71 6.80
N ALA A 215 13.68 -2.40 6.98
CA ALA A 215 14.32 -2.36 8.29
C ALA A 215 13.70 -1.30 9.21
N GLN A 216 13.34 -0.12 8.67
CA GLN A 216 12.74 0.98 9.44
C GLN A 216 11.32 0.61 9.89
N MET A 217 10.58 -0.13 9.07
CA MET A 217 9.23 -0.58 9.39
C MET A 217 9.20 -1.76 10.38
N GLN A 218 10.32 -2.47 10.59
CA GLN A 218 10.37 -3.58 11.57
C GLN A 218 10.17 -3.10 13.00
N ASP A 219 10.59 -1.87 13.29
CA ASP A 219 10.53 -1.29 14.63
C ASP A 219 9.15 -0.68 14.92
N PHE A 220 8.28 -0.58 13.90
CA PHE A 220 6.91 -0.11 14.09
C PHE A 220 6.09 -1.11 14.91
N ASN A 221 5.48 -0.64 16.00
CA ASN A 221 4.67 -1.47 16.88
C ASN A 221 3.16 -1.18 16.67
N ALA A 222 2.48 -2.07 15.93
CA ALA A 222 1.09 -1.87 15.51
C ALA A 222 0.08 -1.77 16.68
N GLU A 223 0.44 -2.31 17.85
CA GLU A 223 -0.39 -2.31 19.07
C GLU A 223 -0.32 -1.00 19.86
N GLN A 224 0.76 -0.21 19.73
CA GLN A 224 0.99 0.97 20.58
C GLN A 224 0.80 2.31 19.86
N GLY A 225 0.66 2.32 18.53
CA GLY A 225 0.33 3.54 17.78
C GLY A 225 1.36 4.69 17.90
N ASN A 226 2.60 4.40 18.28
CA ASN A 226 3.68 5.38 18.45
C ASN A 226 4.91 4.97 17.59
N PRO A 227 5.77 5.93 17.17
CA PRO A 227 6.94 5.67 16.33
C PRO A 227 8.00 4.79 17.00
#